data_AF-X1S5F8-F1
#
_entry.id   AF-X1S5F8-F1
#
_cell.length_a   1.000
_cell.length_b   1.000
_cell.length_c   1.000
_cell.angle_alpha   90.00
_cell.angle_beta   90.00
_cell.angle_gamma   90.00
#
_symmetry.space_group_name_H-M   'P 1'
#
loop_
_entity.id
_entity.type
_entity.pdbx_description
1 polymer ?
#
loop_
_entity_poly.entity_id
_entity_poly.type
_entity_poly.pdbx_seq_one_letter_code
_entity_poly.pdbx_strand_id
1 'polypeptide(L)'
;AEFALHEKKNIIEKKLFKNQITNRQEQRYFITELGIEMLNEEHIDTSETFYFNELNSYISQLSDLVNFYKEIGVADSIIYQILKITSKVGENFYILEKDKDFYLTLFYIFLNSVSTRDFKFEIDEFCKHYDVKRLRIDFYVDKIMSNNLGYYIFTRGDDIFFFHADDIIGTTTLRLIKDRLIKEIIHINLDGYRKIYDLDKMAEKIAENLVKMNLIWEPDEDAKIGGIREPFEMLIEKMLIKKALDMGFSRPFLMDIILQSEKMRKAKRGVKSLIDIIEG
;
A
#
# COMPACT_ATOMS: atom_id res chain seq x y z
N ALA A 1 -3.20 -32.38 30.11
CA ALA A 1 -3.95 -32.77 28.90
C ALA A 1 -5.41 -32.78 29.26
N GLU A 2 -6.19 -31.85 28.71
CA GLU A 2 -7.66 -31.85 28.81
C GLU A 2 -8.20 -31.11 27.59
N PHE A 3 -9.14 -31.75 26.90
CA PHE A 3 -9.45 -31.50 25.49
C PHE A 3 -10.36 -30.30 25.27
N ALA A 4 -10.04 -29.52 24.23
CA ALA A 4 -10.79 -28.36 23.76
C ALA A 4 -12.10 -28.77 23.06
N LEU A 5 -13.16 -27.98 23.28
CA LEU A 5 -14.43 -28.07 22.57
C LEU A 5 -14.18 -27.90 21.06
N HIS A 6 -14.54 -28.92 20.30
CA HIS A 6 -14.37 -28.97 18.84
C HIS A 6 -15.71 -28.62 18.19
N GLU A 7 -15.82 -27.45 17.56
CA GLU A 7 -16.97 -27.14 16.70
C GLU A 7 -16.53 -27.12 15.25
N LYS A 8 -17.02 -28.08 14.47
CA LYS A 8 -16.76 -28.19 13.03
C LYS A 8 -18.02 -27.74 12.30
N LYS A 9 -17.91 -26.75 11.42
CA LYS A 9 -18.97 -26.37 10.49
C LYS A 9 -18.36 -26.28 9.08
N ASN A 10 -18.68 -27.28 8.25
CA ASN A 10 -18.12 -27.49 6.91
C ASN A 10 -16.57 -27.53 6.89
N ILE A 11 -15.93 -26.87 5.91
CA ILE A 11 -14.50 -27.01 5.55
C ILE A 11 -13.57 -26.26 6.52
N ILE A 12 -14.12 -25.52 7.48
CA ILE A 12 -13.37 -24.69 8.44
C ILE A 12 -13.28 -25.43 9.78
N GLU A 13 -12.05 -25.69 10.24
CA GLU A 13 -11.78 -26.24 11.57
C GLU A 13 -11.47 -25.14 12.57
N LYS A 14 -12.19 -25.12 13.70
CA LYS A 14 -12.07 -24.12 14.76
C LYS A 14 -11.54 -24.78 16.03
N LYS A 15 -10.36 -24.34 16.51
CA LYS A 15 -9.83 -24.72 17.83
C LYS A 15 -9.73 -23.50 18.74
N LEU A 16 -10.39 -23.59 19.89
CA LEU A 16 -10.39 -22.58 20.95
C LEU A 16 -9.36 -22.96 22.00
N PHE A 17 -8.42 -22.07 22.29
CA PHE A 17 -7.44 -22.26 23.35
C PHE A 17 -7.87 -21.49 24.59
N LYS A 18 -7.83 -22.14 25.76
CA LYS A 18 -8.08 -21.48 27.03
C LYS A 18 -6.76 -20.97 27.60
N ASN A 19 -6.59 -19.66 27.65
CA ASN A 19 -5.43 -19.03 28.25
C ASN A 19 -5.47 -19.28 29.76
N GLN A 20 -4.44 -19.93 30.30
CA GLN A 20 -4.41 -20.34 31.71
C GLN A 20 -4.20 -19.18 32.69
N ILE A 21 -3.69 -18.03 32.21
CA ILE A 21 -3.41 -16.84 33.04
C ILE A 21 -4.66 -15.94 33.11
N THR A 22 -5.33 -15.73 31.98
CA THR A 22 -6.50 -14.83 31.89
C THR A 22 -7.84 -15.57 31.99
N ASN A 23 -7.82 -16.91 31.95
CA ASN A 23 -8.97 -17.82 31.93
C ASN A 23 -9.95 -17.57 30.76
N ARG A 24 -9.54 -16.78 29.75
CA ARG A 24 -10.32 -16.43 28.55
C ARG A 24 -10.03 -17.41 27.42
N GLN A 25 -11.04 -17.66 26.59
CA GLN A 25 -10.87 -18.44 25.36
C GLN A 25 -10.43 -17.51 24.23
N GLU A 26 -9.28 -17.82 23.64
CA GLU A 26 -8.67 -17.03 22.56
C GLU A 26 -8.64 -17.86 21.27
N GLN A 27 -8.91 -17.17 20.16
CA GLN A 27 -8.88 -17.74 18.80
C GLN A 27 -7.49 -17.52 18.23
N ARG A 28 -6.79 -18.57 17.80
CA ARG A 28 -5.39 -18.46 17.35
C ARG A 28 -5.15 -18.75 15.87
N TYR A 29 -6.03 -19.48 15.19
CA TYR A 29 -5.90 -19.72 13.75
C TYR A 29 -7.19 -20.24 13.10
N PHE A 30 -7.31 -20.06 11.78
CA PHE A 30 -8.24 -20.78 10.92
C PHE A 30 -7.46 -21.73 10.01
N ILE A 31 -7.96 -22.96 9.84
CA ILE A 31 -7.47 -23.89 8.81
C ILE A 31 -8.44 -23.81 7.63
N THR A 32 -7.94 -23.41 6.46
CA THR A 32 -8.69 -23.38 5.20
C THR A 32 -7.96 -24.23 4.14
N GLU A 33 -8.60 -24.54 3.01
CA GLU A 33 -7.97 -25.27 1.90
C GLU A 33 -6.77 -24.53 1.26
N LEU A 34 -6.63 -23.23 1.55
CA LEU A 34 -5.54 -22.38 1.05
C LEU A 34 -4.38 -22.23 2.04
N GLY A 35 -4.45 -22.85 3.22
CA GLY A 35 -3.40 -22.84 4.24
C GLY A 35 -3.89 -22.41 5.63
N ILE A 36 -2.92 -22.29 6.55
CA ILE A 36 -3.11 -21.84 7.94
C ILE A 36 -2.99 -20.32 7.99
N GLU A 37 -4.03 -19.63 8.44
CA GLU A 37 -3.97 -18.21 8.78
C GLU A 37 -3.70 -18.04 10.28
N MET A 38 -2.57 -17.42 10.64
CA MET A 38 -2.28 -16.99 12.00
C MET A 38 -2.80 -15.56 12.22
N LEU A 39 -3.57 -15.34 13.28
CA LEU A 39 -3.88 -13.99 13.74
C LEU A 39 -2.63 -13.47 14.46
N ASN A 40 -2.08 -12.35 13.98
CA ASN A 40 -0.82 -11.76 14.45
C ASN A 40 -0.71 -11.74 15.98
N GLU A 41 0.39 -12.28 16.49
CA GLU A 41 0.83 -12.15 17.88
C GLU A 41 1.34 -10.72 18.11
N GLU A 42 0.65 -9.92 18.92
CA GLU A 42 1.29 -8.76 19.57
C GLU A 42 1.82 -9.21 20.93
N HIS A 43 3.14 -9.41 21.00
CA HIS A 43 3.84 -9.54 22.26
C HIS A 43 4.19 -8.12 22.74
N ILE A 44 3.49 -7.62 23.75
CA ILE A 44 3.84 -6.36 24.43
C ILE A 44 4.91 -6.72 25.47
N ASP A 45 6.16 -6.31 25.22
CA ASP A 45 7.24 -6.38 26.20
C ASP A 45 7.24 -5.11 27.05
N THR A 46 6.77 -5.23 28.28
CA THR A 46 6.67 -4.12 29.24
C THR A 46 8.03 -3.87 29.90
N SER A 47 8.82 -2.97 29.33
CA SER A 47 9.87 -2.26 30.07
C SER A 47 9.44 -0.80 30.31
N GLU A 48 8.77 -0.62 31.45
CA GLU A 48 8.17 0.64 31.91
C GLU A 48 9.24 1.62 32.40
N THR A 49 9.52 2.66 31.61
CA THR A 49 9.80 4.06 32.03
C THR A 49 10.30 4.94 30.88
N PHE A 50 10.69 4.36 29.73
CA PHE A 50 10.99 5.11 28.50
C PHE A 50 9.74 5.36 27.62
N TYR A 51 8.74 4.47 27.69
CA TYR A 51 7.52 4.50 26.87
C TYR A 51 6.59 5.69 27.08
N PHE A 52 6.60 6.35 28.25
CA PHE A 52 5.57 7.34 28.58
C PHE A 52 5.75 8.69 27.85
N ASN A 53 7.00 9.11 27.61
CA ASN A 53 7.28 10.38 26.94
C ASN A 53 7.08 10.28 25.43
N GLU A 54 7.46 9.16 24.81
CA GLU A 54 7.23 8.90 23.39
C GLU A 54 5.73 8.76 23.11
N LEU A 55 4.99 8.00 23.92
CA LEU A 55 3.53 7.90 23.80
C LEU A 55 2.83 9.24 23.97
N ASN A 56 3.24 10.07 24.94
CA ASN A 56 2.68 11.41 25.11
C ASN A 56 2.98 12.33 23.90
N SER A 57 4.17 12.22 23.31
CA SER A 57 4.53 12.98 22.11
C SER A 57 3.68 12.57 20.90
N TYR A 58 3.43 11.27 20.73
CA TYR A 58 2.58 10.73 19.68
C TYR A 58 1.12 11.13 19.88
N ILE A 59 0.60 11.03 21.10
CA ILE A 59 -0.75 11.46 21.45
C ILE A 59 -0.92 12.98 21.21
N SER A 60 0.05 13.80 21.63
CA SER A 60 0.02 15.25 21.40
C SER A 60 0.00 15.59 19.92
N GLN A 61 0.89 14.99 19.12
CA GLN A 61 0.98 15.29 17.69
C GLN A 61 -0.24 14.81 16.90
N LEU A 62 -0.85 13.69 17.28
CA LEU A 62 -2.14 13.26 16.72
C LEU A 62 -3.27 14.20 17.13
N SER A 63 -3.22 14.75 18.35
CA SER A 63 -4.19 15.75 18.79
C SER A 63 -4.07 17.05 18.00
N ASP A 64 -2.85 17.52 17.73
CA ASP A 64 -2.62 18.74 16.94
C ASP A 64 -3.15 18.58 15.50
N LEU A 65 -2.90 17.41 14.89
CA LEU A 65 -3.44 17.06 13.57
C LEU A 65 -4.98 17.03 13.56
N VAL A 66 -5.60 16.44 14.60
CA VAL A 66 -7.06 16.40 14.73
C VAL A 66 -7.64 17.80 14.89
N ASN A 67 -7.03 18.63 15.74
CA ASN A 67 -7.48 20.01 15.98
C ASN A 67 -7.36 20.83 14.71
N PHE A 68 -6.23 20.74 14.00
CA PHE A 68 -6.02 21.39 12.72
C PHE A 68 -7.13 21.04 11.71
N TYR A 69 -7.46 19.76 11.54
CA TYR A 69 -8.50 19.35 10.60
C TYR A 69 -9.90 19.79 11.01
N LYS A 70 -10.20 19.84 12.32
CA LYS A 70 -11.45 20.40 12.82
C LYS A 70 -11.55 21.90 12.54
N GLU A 71 -10.44 22.64 12.70
CA GLU A 71 -10.39 24.08 12.42
C GLU A 71 -10.67 24.40 10.95
N ILE A 72 -10.19 23.58 10.02
CA ILE A 72 -10.47 23.75 8.58
C ILE A 72 -11.76 23.05 8.11
N GLY A 73 -12.58 22.54 9.04
CA GLY A 73 -13.92 22.02 8.75
C GLY A 73 -13.96 20.64 8.10
N VAL A 74 -12.92 19.81 8.25
CA VAL A 74 -12.90 18.44 7.72
C VAL A 74 -13.80 17.54 8.58
N ALA A 75 -14.60 16.69 7.93
CA ALA A 75 -15.49 15.76 8.62
C ALA A 75 -14.71 14.73 9.45
N ASP A 76 -15.22 14.40 10.65
CA ASP A 76 -14.59 13.43 11.57
C ASP A 76 -14.32 12.06 10.92
N SER A 77 -15.18 11.62 9.98
CA SER A 77 -15.00 10.38 9.24
C SER A 77 -13.75 10.38 8.34
N ILE A 78 -13.40 11.53 7.78
CA ILE A 78 -12.18 11.73 6.98
C ILE A 78 -10.97 11.81 7.90
N ILE A 79 -11.08 12.56 9.00
CA ILE A 79 -10.02 12.65 10.02
C ILE A 79 -9.64 11.25 10.51
N TYR A 80 -10.63 10.43 10.83
CA TYR A 80 -10.42 9.05 11.26
C TYR A 80 -9.71 8.20 10.20
N GLN A 81 -10.02 8.37 8.91
CA GLN A 81 -9.34 7.65 7.83
C GLN A 81 -7.87 8.06 7.69
N ILE A 82 -7.57 9.37 7.77
CA ILE A 82 -6.19 9.88 7.73
C ILE A 82 -5.40 9.37 8.93
N LEU A 83 -6.00 9.40 10.13
CA LEU A 83 -5.39 8.86 11.35
C LEU A 83 -5.10 7.37 11.24
N LYS A 84 -6.04 6.59 10.68
CA LYS A 84 -5.88 5.15 10.49
C LYS A 84 -4.72 4.82 9.55
N ILE A 85 -4.51 5.57 8.49
CA ILE A 85 -3.34 5.36 7.61
C ILE A 85 -2.06 5.81 8.32
N THR A 86 -2.10 6.98 8.96
CA THR A 86 -0.98 7.52 9.75
C THR A 86 -0.48 6.54 10.81
N SER A 87 -1.39 5.87 11.53
CA SER A 87 -1.02 4.88 12.55
C SER A 87 -0.31 3.66 11.97
N LYS A 88 -0.56 3.31 10.69
CA LYS A 88 0.13 2.19 10.02
C LYS A 88 1.55 2.53 9.62
N VAL A 89 1.83 3.81 9.36
CA VAL A 89 3.19 4.30 9.12
C VAL A 89 4.05 4.17 10.39
N GLY A 90 3.43 4.21 11.57
CA GLY A 90 4.09 3.98 12.86
C GLY A 90 5.09 5.09 13.20
N GLU A 91 6.18 4.72 13.89
CA GLU A 91 7.19 5.65 14.39
C GLU A 91 7.84 6.49 13.28
N ASN A 92 7.99 5.90 12.08
CA ASN A 92 8.57 6.57 10.92
C ASN A 92 7.78 7.81 10.48
N PHE A 93 6.48 7.87 10.79
CA PHE A 93 5.68 9.04 10.53
C PHE A 93 6.25 10.25 11.27
N TYR A 94 6.65 10.08 12.53
CA TYR A 94 7.04 11.15 13.43
C TYR A 94 8.46 11.69 13.18
N ILE A 95 9.20 11.09 12.25
CA ILE A 95 10.47 11.62 11.74
C ILE A 95 10.25 12.93 10.96
N LEU A 96 9.08 13.10 10.35
CA LEU A 96 8.76 14.29 9.56
C LEU A 96 8.28 15.43 10.47
N GLU A 97 8.81 16.64 10.22
CA GLU A 97 8.34 17.87 10.86
C GLU A 97 6.83 18.05 10.67
N LYS A 98 6.12 18.21 11.79
CA LYS A 98 4.66 18.32 11.85
C LYS A 98 4.27 19.78 11.91
N ASP A 99 3.99 20.35 10.75
CA ASP A 99 3.44 21.69 10.61
C ASP A 99 2.13 21.66 9.81
N LYS A 100 1.53 22.84 9.66
CA LYS A 100 0.31 23.04 8.88
C LYS A 100 0.46 22.53 7.44
N ASP A 101 1.61 22.78 6.81
CA ASP A 101 1.88 22.40 5.42
C ASP A 101 1.94 20.87 5.26
N PHE A 102 2.53 20.18 6.24
CA PHE A 102 2.54 18.72 6.31
C PHE A 102 1.14 18.13 6.48
N TYR A 103 0.33 18.68 7.39
CA TYR A 103 -1.06 18.23 7.57
C TYR A 103 -1.89 18.47 6.31
N LEU A 104 -1.76 19.63 5.66
CA LEU A 104 -2.38 19.88 4.36
C LEU A 104 -1.92 18.87 3.30
N THR A 105 -0.65 18.48 3.32
CA THR A 105 -0.12 17.48 2.38
C THR A 105 -0.74 16.10 2.60
N LEU A 106 -0.91 15.66 3.86
CA LEU A 106 -1.61 14.40 4.15
C LEU A 106 -3.06 14.43 3.68
N PHE A 107 -3.72 15.58 3.85
CA PHE A 107 -5.08 15.74 3.36
C PHE A 107 -5.15 15.75 1.83
N TYR A 108 -4.20 16.40 1.16
CA TYR A 108 -4.06 16.35 -0.30
C TYR A 108 -3.86 14.92 -0.81
N ILE A 109 -2.99 14.12 -0.15
CA ILE A 109 -2.77 12.71 -0.45
C ILE A 109 -4.06 11.90 -0.26
N PHE A 110 -4.79 12.15 0.84
CA PHE A 110 -6.07 11.49 1.10
C PHE A 110 -7.10 11.79 0.02
N LEU A 111 -7.30 13.06 -0.33
CA LEU A 111 -8.23 13.48 -1.38
C LEU A 111 -7.83 12.86 -2.72
N ASN A 112 -6.55 12.83 -3.04
CA ASN A 112 -6.06 12.24 -4.28
C ASN A 112 -5.80 10.71 -4.18
N SER A 113 -6.29 10.03 -3.14
CA SER A 113 -6.18 8.58 -3.03
C SER A 113 -6.96 7.82 -4.11
N VAL A 114 -6.51 6.66 -4.55
CA VAL A 114 -7.30 5.80 -5.45
C VAL A 114 -8.68 5.47 -4.85
N SER A 115 -8.78 5.41 -3.52
CA SER A 115 -10.04 5.12 -2.81
C SER A 115 -11.06 6.26 -2.87
N THR A 116 -10.65 7.48 -3.23
CA THR A 116 -11.50 8.67 -3.33
C THR A 116 -11.68 9.05 -4.80
N ARG A 117 -12.30 8.14 -5.58
CA ARG A 117 -12.48 8.28 -7.04
C ARG A 117 -13.15 9.60 -7.44
N ASP A 118 -14.20 9.99 -6.71
CA ASP A 118 -15.06 11.11 -7.09
C ASP A 118 -14.55 12.48 -6.60
N PHE A 119 -13.49 12.48 -5.78
CA PHE A 119 -12.98 13.68 -5.13
C PHE A 119 -11.51 13.88 -5.50
N LYS A 120 -11.24 14.35 -6.72
CA LYS A 120 -9.90 14.77 -7.13
C LYS A 120 -9.75 16.27 -7.00
N PHE A 121 -8.61 16.67 -6.46
CA PHE A 121 -8.29 18.07 -6.23
C PHE A 121 -6.99 18.35 -6.97
N GLU A 122 -7.06 19.11 -8.05
CA GLU A 122 -5.87 19.56 -8.74
C GLU A 122 -4.99 20.36 -7.77
N ILE A 123 -3.67 20.18 -7.85
CA ILE A 123 -2.75 20.74 -6.85
C ILE A 123 -2.83 22.27 -6.79
N ASP A 124 -3.00 22.94 -7.93
CA ASP A 124 -3.06 24.40 -7.99
C ASP A 124 -4.38 24.92 -7.38
N GLU A 125 -5.49 24.20 -7.58
CA GLU A 125 -6.75 24.51 -6.92
C GLU A 125 -6.65 24.28 -5.41
N PHE A 126 -6.04 23.17 -4.97
CA PHE A 126 -5.87 22.84 -3.56
C PHE A 126 -5.04 23.90 -2.85
N CYS A 127 -3.93 24.28 -3.47
CA CYS A 127 -3.03 25.32 -2.98
C CYS A 127 -3.74 26.67 -2.84
N LYS A 128 -4.58 27.03 -3.82
CA LYS A 128 -5.38 28.26 -3.77
C LYS A 128 -6.45 28.21 -2.69
N HIS A 129 -7.12 27.06 -2.50
CA HIS A 129 -8.19 26.92 -1.52
C HIS A 129 -7.69 27.02 -0.06
N TYR A 130 -6.55 26.38 0.23
CA TYR A 130 -5.99 26.32 1.59
C TYR A 130 -4.89 27.37 1.87
N ASP A 131 -4.63 28.26 0.93
CA ASP A 131 -3.59 29.30 0.99
C ASP A 131 -2.21 28.71 1.36
N VAL A 132 -1.77 27.73 0.56
CA VAL A 132 -0.49 27.04 0.71
C VAL A 132 0.27 27.08 -0.61
N LYS A 133 1.59 27.23 -0.56
CA LYS A 133 2.42 27.24 -1.76
C LYS A 133 2.56 25.81 -2.29
N ARG A 134 2.36 25.59 -3.59
CA ARG A 134 2.60 24.30 -4.26
C ARG A 134 3.94 23.66 -3.91
N LEU A 135 5.01 24.45 -3.89
CA LEU A 135 6.36 23.99 -3.52
C LEU A 135 6.40 23.32 -2.14
N ARG A 136 5.55 23.73 -1.19
CA ARG A 136 5.47 23.12 0.14
C ARG A 136 4.80 21.75 0.09
N ILE A 137 3.71 21.62 -0.65
CA ILE A 137 3.04 20.32 -0.86
C ILE A 137 3.97 19.36 -1.59
N ASP A 138 4.57 19.80 -2.69
CA ASP A 138 5.54 18.99 -3.47
C ASP A 138 6.71 18.53 -2.58
N PHE A 139 7.27 19.42 -1.76
CA PHE A 139 8.35 19.10 -0.82
C PHE A 139 7.95 18.00 0.18
N TYR A 140 6.75 18.07 0.77
CA TYR A 140 6.31 17.07 1.72
C TYR A 140 5.91 15.76 1.04
N VAL A 141 5.34 15.79 -0.16
CA VAL A 141 5.13 14.59 -0.97
C VAL A 141 6.47 13.91 -1.22
N ASP A 142 7.48 14.64 -1.71
CA ASP A 142 8.81 14.08 -1.96
C ASP A 142 9.45 13.50 -0.69
N LYS A 143 9.30 14.18 0.46
CA LYS A 143 9.74 13.65 1.75
C LYS A 143 9.02 12.37 2.13
N ILE A 144 7.69 12.31 2.00
CA ILE A 144 6.89 11.11 2.33
C ILE A 144 7.32 9.94 1.46
N MET A 145 7.50 10.17 0.15
CA MET A 145 7.92 9.14 -0.80
C MET A 145 9.37 8.68 -0.56
N SER A 146 10.27 9.60 -0.19
CA SER A 146 11.70 9.28 0.04
C SER A 146 11.97 8.55 1.36
N ASN A 147 11.12 8.72 2.37
CA ASN A 147 11.28 8.08 3.68
C ASN A 147 10.66 6.67 3.76
N ASN A 148 10.27 6.08 2.62
CA ASN A 148 9.71 4.73 2.52
C ASN A 148 8.52 4.50 3.50
N LEU A 149 7.64 5.49 3.62
CA LEU A 149 6.49 5.47 4.53
C LEU A 149 5.31 4.61 4.00
N GLY A 150 5.57 3.66 3.11
CA GLY A 150 4.54 2.77 2.55
C GLY A 150 3.62 3.41 1.50
N TYR A 151 3.81 4.68 1.12
CA TYR A 151 3.01 5.33 0.09
C TYR A 151 3.51 5.03 -1.32
N TYR A 152 2.56 4.89 -2.24
CA TYR A 152 2.78 4.77 -3.67
C TYR A 152 2.12 5.93 -4.40
N ILE A 153 2.74 6.38 -5.48
CA ILE A 153 2.26 7.46 -6.34
C ILE A 153 2.32 7.02 -7.80
N PHE A 154 1.31 7.38 -8.58
CA PHE A 154 1.32 7.29 -10.03
C PHE A 154 0.47 8.40 -10.63
N THR A 155 0.62 8.64 -11.93
CA THR A 155 -0.07 9.74 -12.62
C THR A 155 -0.86 9.25 -13.82
N ARG A 156 -1.92 9.97 -14.16
CA ARG A 156 -2.71 9.82 -15.39
C ARG A 156 -2.91 11.19 -16.00
N GLY A 157 -2.13 11.51 -17.04
CA GLY A 157 -2.07 12.90 -17.52
C GLY A 157 -1.58 13.81 -16.40
N ASP A 158 -2.39 14.82 -16.06
CA ASP A 158 -2.10 15.78 -14.99
C ASP A 158 -2.62 15.33 -13.61
N ASP A 159 -3.43 14.26 -13.57
CA ASP A 159 -3.95 13.72 -12.32
C ASP A 159 -2.89 12.89 -11.59
N ILE A 160 -2.83 13.07 -10.26
CA ILE A 160 -1.95 12.34 -9.37
C ILE A 160 -2.79 11.42 -8.48
N PHE A 161 -2.33 10.19 -8.29
CA PHE A 161 -3.00 9.18 -7.49
C PHE A 161 -2.08 8.64 -6.42
N PHE A 162 -2.66 8.44 -5.23
CA PHE A 162 -1.95 7.88 -4.08
C PHE A 162 -2.65 6.62 -3.54
N PHE A 163 -1.87 5.70 -2.99
CA PHE A 163 -2.39 4.66 -2.09
C PHE A 163 -1.30 4.24 -1.11
N HIS A 164 -1.69 3.61 -0.02
CA HIS A 164 -0.78 3.11 1.00
C HIS A 164 -0.64 1.59 0.90
N ALA A 165 0.55 1.04 1.16
CA ALA A 165 0.85 -0.39 1.11
C ALA A 165 -0.15 -1.23 1.94
N ASP A 166 -0.61 -0.67 3.05
CA ASP A 166 -1.54 -1.32 3.98
C ASP A 166 -3.02 -0.95 3.77
N ASP A 167 -3.37 -0.16 2.76
CA ASP A 167 -4.78 -0.02 2.39
C ASP A 167 -5.26 -1.23 1.56
N ILE A 168 -6.55 -1.30 1.26
CA ILE A 168 -7.13 -2.46 0.58
C ILE A 168 -6.54 -2.67 -0.82
N ILE A 169 -6.15 -1.59 -1.51
CA ILE A 169 -5.56 -1.63 -2.85
C ILE A 169 -4.11 -2.09 -2.74
N GLY A 170 -3.34 -1.49 -1.84
CA GLY A 170 -1.94 -1.82 -1.59
C GLY A 170 -1.77 -3.27 -1.15
N THR A 171 -2.52 -3.70 -0.13
CA THR A 171 -2.43 -5.07 0.41
C THR A 171 -2.79 -6.11 -0.64
N THR A 172 -3.86 -5.87 -1.41
CA THR A 172 -4.30 -6.77 -2.47
C THR A 172 -3.28 -6.82 -3.61
N THR A 173 -2.77 -5.66 -4.04
CA THR A 173 -1.78 -5.56 -5.13
C THR A 173 -0.49 -6.27 -4.75
N LEU A 174 0.06 -5.98 -3.57
CA LEU A 174 1.31 -6.58 -3.08
C LEU A 174 1.18 -8.10 -2.91
N ARG A 175 0.03 -8.58 -2.44
CA ARG A 175 -0.26 -10.03 -2.37
C ARG A 175 -0.29 -10.66 -3.76
N LEU A 176 -1.03 -10.08 -4.71
CA LEU A 176 -1.12 -10.61 -6.08
C LEU A 176 0.26 -10.64 -6.78
N ILE A 177 1.08 -9.61 -6.58
CA ILE A 177 2.47 -9.55 -7.04
C ILE A 177 3.29 -10.69 -6.43
N LYS A 178 3.25 -10.84 -5.10
CA LYS A 178 3.99 -11.90 -4.39
C LYS A 178 3.58 -13.29 -4.87
N ASP A 179 2.30 -13.56 -4.97
CA ASP A 179 1.76 -14.85 -5.44
C ASP A 179 2.19 -15.14 -6.87
N ARG A 180 2.24 -14.11 -7.73
CA ARG A 180 2.73 -14.24 -9.10
C ARG A 180 4.21 -14.60 -9.11
N LEU A 181 5.04 -13.85 -8.41
CA LEU A 181 6.49 -14.09 -8.34
C LEU A 181 6.83 -15.47 -7.75
N ILE A 182 6.10 -15.93 -6.73
CA ILE A 182 6.29 -17.29 -6.17
C ILE A 182 6.01 -18.35 -7.23
N LYS A 183 4.92 -18.21 -8.00
CA LYS A 183 4.60 -19.14 -9.10
C LYS A 183 5.70 -19.15 -10.15
N GLU A 184 6.26 -17.99 -10.46
CA GLU A 184 7.38 -17.89 -11.41
C GLU A 184 8.65 -18.55 -10.85
N ILE A 185 9.02 -18.36 -9.58
CA ILE A 185 10.15 -19.05 -8.95
C ILE A 185 9.98 -20.58 -9.06
N ILE A 186 8.79 -21.10 -8.76
CA ILE A 186 8.48 -22.53 -8.88
C ILE A 186 8.65 -22.99 -10.33
N HIS A 187 8.18 -22.21 -11.29
CA HIS A 187 8.30 -22.53 -12.71
C HIS A 187 9.76 -22.55 -13.19
N ILE A 188 10.57 -21.55 -12.81
CA ILE A 188 12.03 -21.52 -13.10
C ILE A 188 12.70 -22.79 -12.59
N ASN A 189 12.38 -23.20 -11.36
CA ASN A 189 13.00 -24.34 -10.71
C ASN A 189 12.59 -25.70 -11.33
N LEU A 190 11.38 -25.80 -11.89
CA LEU A 190 10.87 -27.04 -12.47
C LEU A 190 11.22 -27.20 -13.96
N ASP A 191 11.02 -26.14 -14.76
CA ASP A 191 11.07 -26.20 -16.22
C ASP A 191 12.31 -25.49 -16.82
N GLY A 192 13.14 -24.86 -15.98
CA GLY A 192 14.29 -24.06 -16.37
C GLY A 192 13.91 -22.73 -17.03
N TYR A 193 14.91 -21.97 -17.48
CA TYR A 193 14.77 -20.62 -18.05
C TYR A 193 14.09 -20.54 -19.43
N ARG A 194 13.40 -21.58 -19.90
CA ARG A 194 12.99 -21.71 -21.31
C ARG A 194 11.69 -21.00 -21.69
N LYS A 195 10.91 -20.49 -20.73
CA LYS A 195 9.75 -19.63 -21.02
C LYS A 195 10.11 -18.18 -20.73
N ILE A 196 9.89 -17.35 -21.75
CA ILE A 196 10.11 -15.91 -21.70
C ILE A 196 9.10 -15.31 -20.71
N TYR A 197 9.62 -14.59 -19.72
CA TYR A 197 8.86 -13.87 -18.70
C TYR A 197 8.36 -12.55 -19.31
N ASP A 198 7.04 -12.41 -19.37
CA ASP A 198 6.39 -11.25 -19.96
C ASP A 198 5.84 -10.34 -18.85
N LEU A 199 6.57 -9.25 -18.59
CA LEU A 199 6.26 -8.28 -17.54
C LEU A 199 4.88 -7.65 -17.75
N ASP A 200 4.58 -7.27 -18.99
CA ASP A 200 3.32 -6.63 -19.38
C ASP A 200 2.15 -7.56 -19.07
N LYS A 201 2.23 -8.83 -19.48
CA LYS A 201 1.18 -9.84 -19.19
C LYS A 201 0.98 -10.09 -17.70
N MET A 202 2.05 -10.03 -16.90
CA MET A 202 1.92 -10.18 -15.45
C MET A 202 1.18 -9.00 -14.85
N ALA A 203 1.55 -7.78 -15.23
CA ALA A 203 0.91 -6.57 -14.77
C ALA A 203 -0.57 -6.52 -15.18
N GLU A 204 -0.89 -6.86 -16.44
CA GLU A 204 -2.25 -6.96 -16.96
C GLU A 204 -3.11 -7.90 -16.13
N LYS A 205 -2.62 -9.12 -15.88
CA LYS A 205 -3.38 -10.12 -15.13
C LYS A 205 -3.65 -9.68 -13.68
N ILE A 206 -2.71 -8.96 -13.07
CA ILE A 206 -2.91 -8.40 -11.73
C ILE A 206 -3.95 -7.27 -11.79
N ALA A 207 -3.81 -6.35 -12.75
CA ALA A 207 -4.75 -5.25 -12.93
C ALA A 207 -6.18 -5.74 -13.23
N GLU A 208 -6.35 -6.77 -14.06
CA GLU A 208 -7.64 -7.40 -14.32
C GLU A 208 -8.32 -7.93 -13.05
N ASN A 209 -7.54 -8.52 -12.14
CA ASN A 209 -8.08 -8.97 -10.86
C ASN A 209 -8.51 -7.79 -9.99
N LEU A 210 -7.74 -6.70 -9.98
CA LEU A 210 -8.07 -5.49 -9.24
C LEU A 210 -9.32 -4.80 -9.80
N VAL A 211 -9.50 -4.77 -11.13
CA VAL A 211 -10.72 -4.30 -11.78
C VAL A 211 -11.92 -5.15 -11.37
N LYS A 212 -11.80 -6.48 -11.41
CA LYS A 212 -12.88 -7.40 -10.99
C LYS A 212 -13.26 -7.23 -9.51
N MET A 213 -12.32 -6.77 -8.68
CA MET A 213 -12.55 -6.46 -7.27
C MET A 213 -13.04 -5.03 -7.03
N ASN A 214 -13.28 -4.23 -8.08
CA ASN A 214 -13.63 -2.81 -8.02
C ASN A 214 -12.61 -1.96 -7.25
N LEU A 215 -11.34 -2.34 -7.28
CA LEU A 215 -10.24 -1.62 -6.61
C LEU A 215 -9.58 -0.59 -7.52
N ILE A 216 -9.62 -0.82 -8.82
CA ILE A 216 -9.25 0.12 -9.88
C ILE A 216 -10.33 0.06 -10.96
N TRP A 217 -10.38 1.03 -11.87
CA TRP A 217 -11.44 1.13 -12.88
C TRP A 217 -10.90 1.32 -14.30
N GLU A 218 -11.69 0.83 -15.24
CA GLU A 218 -11.55 1.04 -16.67
C GLU A 218 -12.05 2.44 -17.07
N PRO A 219 -11.69 2.93 -18.27
CA PRO A 219 -12.34 4.09 -18.85
C PRO A 219 -13.85 3.88 -18.88
N ASP A 220 -14.57 4.84 -18.34
CA ASP A 220 -16.02 4.87 -18.43
C ASP A 220 -16.39 5.75 -19.63
N GLU A 221 -16.86 5.10 -20.70
CA GLU A 221 -17.26 5.79 -21.94
C GLU A 221 -18.39 6.81 -21.71
N ASP A 222 -19.21 6.60 -20.68
CA ASP A 222 -20.37 7.45 -20.37
C ASP A 222 -20.03 8.58 -19.37
N ALA A 223 -19.01 8.42 -18.52
CA ALA A 223 -18.77 9.33 -17.40
C ALA A 223 -17.68 10.42 -17.61
N LYS A 224 -16.98 10.48 -18.75
CA LYS A 224 -15.78 11.35 -18.95
C LYS A 224 -14.66 11.14 -17.90
N ILE A 225 -14.78 10.13 -17.04
CA ILE A 225 -13.74 9.76 -16.07
C ILE A 225 -12.82 8.76 -16.77
N GLY A 226 -11.58 9.16 -17.03
CA GLY A 226 -10.57 8.25 -17.56
C GLY A 226 -10.39 7.02 -16.67
N GLY A 227 -10.00 5.89 -17.25
CA GLY A 227 -9.59 4.72 -16.49
C GLY A 227 -8.26 4.98 -15.80
N ILE A 228 -7.97 4.23 -14.73
CA ILE A 228 -6.63 4.20 -14.13
C ILE A 228 -5.90 2.88 -14.40
N ARG A 229 -6.54 1.92 -15.08
CA ARG A 229 -5.96 0.59 -15.33
C ARG A 229 -4.57 0.65 -15.95
N GLU A 230 -4.42 1.28 -17.11
CA GLU A 230 -3.13 1.31 -17.83
C GLU A 230 -2.03 2.05 -17.04
N PRO A 231 -2.26 3.24 -16.47
CA PRO A 231 -1.30 3.86 -15.53
C PRO A 231 -0.93 2.97 -14.34
N PHE A 232 -1.89 2.23 -13.81
CA PHE A 232 -1.69 1.33 -12.67
C PHE A 232 -0.92 0.07 -13.07
N GLU A 233 -1.12 -0.46 -14.28
CA GLU A 233 -0.33 -1.57 -14.83
C GLU A 233 1.16 -1.20 -14.88
N MET A 234 1.50 -0.01 -15.37
CA MET A 234 2.89 0.47 -15.37
C MET A 234 3.49 0.58 -13.95
N LEU A 235 2.68 0.95 -12.96
CA LEU A 235 3.10 0.92 -11.56
C LEU A 235 3.32 -0.52 -11.07
N ILE A 236 2.42 -1.44 -11.40
CA ILE A 236 2.56 -2.87 -11.05
C ILE A 236 3.85 -3.44 -11.65
N GLU A 237 4.25 -3.07 -12.87
CA GLU A 237 5.51 -3.50 -13.46
C GLU A 237 6.72 -3.06 -12.62
N LYS A 238 6.74 -1.80 -12.15
CA LYS A 238 7.77 -1.30 -11.24
C LYS A 238 7.78 -2.06 -9.92
N MET A 239 6.59 -2.29 -9.35
CA MET A 239 6.44 -3.03 -8.10
C MET A 239 6.88 -4.50 -8.25
N LEU A 240 6.62 -5.14 -9.39
CA LEU A 240 7.08 -6.49 -9.72
C LEU A 240 8.60 -6.56 -9.73
N ILE A 241 9.28 -5.66 -10.44
CA ILE A 241 10.75 -5.61 -10.49
C ILE A 241 11.33 -5.37 -9.09
N LYS A 242 10.81 -4.37 -8.36
CA LYS A 242 11.26 -4.08 -7.00
C LYS A 242 11.09 -5.29 -6.08
N LYS A 243 9.93 -5.94 -6.11
CA LYS A 243 9.65 -7.09 -5.25
C LYS A 243 10.46 -8.32 -5.65
N ALA A 244 10.70 -8.53 -6.95
CA ALA A 244 11.55 -9.60 -7.44
C ALA A 244 13.01 -9.43 -6.96
N LEU A 245 13.54 -8.21 -6.99
CA LEU A 245 14.86 -7.90 -6.39
C LEU A 245 14.89 -8.25 -4.91
N ASP A 246 13.88 -7.81 -4.15
CA ASP A 246 13.77 -8.10 -2.71
C ASP A 246 13.64 -9.62 -2.42
N MET A 247 13.11 -10.39 -3.37
CA MET A 247 12.99 -11.86 -3.30
C MET A 247 14.24 -12.61 -3.81
N GLY A 248 15.28 -11.89 -4.25
CA GLY A 248 16.56 -12.48 -4.66
C GLY A 248 16.68 -12.86 -6.14
N PHE A 249 15.80 -12.38 -7.01
CA PHE A 249 15.98 -12.53 -8.46
C PHE A 249 17.25 -11.81 -8.94
N SER A 250 17.98 -12.42 -9.87
CA SER A 250 19.23 -11.85 -10.36
C SER A 250 18.99 -10.59 -11.20
N ARG A 251 19.85 -9.56 -11.02
CA ARG A 251 19.78 -8.32 -11.81
C ARG A 251 19.84 -8.56 -13.33
N PRO A 252 20.71 -9.42 -13.88
CA PRO A 252 20.74 -9.67 -15.33
C PRO A 252 19.41 -10.23 -15.85
N PHE A 253 18.81 -11.17 -15.13
CA PHE A 253 17.51 -11.75 -15.49
C PHE A 253 16.42 -10.67 -15.53
N LEU A 254 16.37 -9.80 -14.52
CA LEU A 254 15.39 -8.72 -14.49
C LEU A 254 15.63 -7.69 -15.60
N MET A 255 16.89 -7.42 -15.96
CA MET A 255 17.23 -6.54 -17.07
C MET A 255 16.69 -7.06 -18.41
N ASP A 256 16.84 -8.36 -18.67
CA ASP A 256 16.31 -9.00 -19.88
C ASP A 256 14.79 -8.88 -19.97
N ILE A 257 14.09 -8.99 -18.84
CA ILE A 257 12.63 -8.84 -18.75
C ILE A 257 12.21 -7.40 -19.01
N ILE A 258 12.87 -6.42 -18.37
CA ILE A 258 12.58 -4.99 -18.54
C ILE A 258 12.70 -4.59 -20.00
N LEU A 259 13.75 -5.08 -20.67
CA LEU A 259 13.98 -4.78 -22.08
C LEU A 259 12.83 -5.27 -22.96
N GLN A 260 12.03 -6.25 -22.55
CA GLN A 260 10.94 -6.79 -23.36
C GLN A 260 9.59 -6.11 -23.14
N SER A 261 9.44 -5.27 -22.11
CA SER A 261 8.19 -4.55 -21.85
C SER A 261 7.88 -3.54 -22.96
N GLU A 262 6.74 -3.70 -23.63
CA GLU A 262 6.28 -2.75 -24.63
C GLU A 262 5.70 -1.49 -24.00
N LYS A 263 4.95 -1.65 -22.90
CA LYS A 263 4.34 -0.53 -22.17
C LYS A 263 5.40 0.46 -21.69
N MET A 264 6.47 -0.06 -21.08
CA MET A 264 7.51 0.80 -20.52
C MET A 264 8.43 1.41 -21.58
N ARG A 265 8.51 0.80 -22.78
CA ARG A 265 9.17 1.41 -23.95
C ARG A 265 8.36 2.57 -24.52
N LYS A 266 7.03 2.49 -24.52
CA LYS A 266 6.13 3.57 -24.99
C LYS A 266 6.07 4.74 -24.00
N ALA A 267 6.22 4.45 -22.70
CA ALA A 267 6.20 5.46 -21.65
C ALA A 267 7.47 6.35 -21.62
N LYS A 268 7.28 7.66 -21.41
CA LYS A 268 8.39 8.61 -21.24
C LYS A 268 9.24 8.21 -20.02
N ARG A 269 10.50 7.84 -20.26
CA ARG A 269 11.44 7.33 -19.25
C ARG A 269 10.99 6.01 -18.55
N GLY A 270 10.04 5.26 -19.11
CA GLY A 270 9.53 4.03 -18.50
C GLY A 270 10.63 2.99 -18.27
N VAL A 271 11.31 2.56 -19.34
CA VAL A 271 12.46 1.63 -19.24
C VAL A 271 13.53 2.14 -18.28
N LYS A 272 13.89 3.44 -18.38
CA LYS A 272 14.89 4.04 -17.49
C LYS A 272 14.47 3.91 -16.02
N SER A 273 13.21 4.19 -15.69
CA SER A 273 12.74 4.08 -14.31
C SER A 273 12.78 2.64 -13.75
N LEU A 274 12.70 1.61 -14.60
CA LEU A 274 12.88 0.22 -14.17
C LEU A 274 14.36 -0.13 -13.97
N ILE A 275 15.23 0.42 -14.82
CA ILE A 275 16.69 0.28 -14.69
C ILE A 275 17.15 0.94 -13.38
N ASP A 276 16.70 2.16 -13.11
CA ASP A 276 17.02 2.91 -11.88
C ASP A 276 16.64 2.08 -10.63
N ILE A 277 15.53 1.34 -10.65
CA ILE A 277 15.14 0.43 -9.54
C ILE A 277 16.14 -0.73 -9.34
N ILE A 278 16.74 -1.25 -10.41
CA ILE A 278 17.76 -2.32 -10.34
C ILE A 278 19.09 -1.76 -9.81
N GLU A 279 19.45 -0.55 -10.23
CA GLU A 279 20.73 0.07 -9.90
C GLU A 279 20.79 0.58 -8.45
N GLY A 280 19.65 1.01 -7.91
CA GLY A 280 19.51 1.54 -6.54
C GLY A 280 19.61 3.05 -6.50
#